data_AF-A0A972AVG6-F1
#
_entry.id   AF-A0A972AVG6-F1
#
_cell.length_a   1.000
_cell.length_b   1.000
_cell.length_c   1.000
_cell.angle_alpha   90.00
_cell.angle_beta   90.00
_cell.angle_gamma   90.00
#
_symmetry.space_group_name_H-M   'P 1'
#
loop_
_entity.id
_entity.type
_entity.pdbx_description
1 polymer ?
#
loop_
_entity_poly.entity_id
_entity_poly.type
_entity_poly.pdbx_seq_one_letter_code
_entity_poly.pdbx_strand_id
1 'polypeptide(L)'
;MKETCEFEKWLEQIEEKIKELPVEEKLEIIAEEIYSRYDARVWFSEISGKRWSYIAGWGGYDPTPVHQVLLSSRYGMTIEEERIPEAEREALLSFLKRGLFT
;
A
#
# COMPACT_ATOMS: atom_id res chain seq x y z
N MET A 1 -21.44 9.91 -0.66
CA MET A 1 -21.34 10.13 -2.12
C MET A 1 -20.18 11.03 -2.53
N LYS A 2 -19.84 12.12 -1.81
CA LYS A 2 -18.70 12.98 -2.18
C LYS A 2 -17.33 12.32 -1.90
N GLU A 3 -17.16 11.72 -0.73
CA GLU A 3 -15.87 11.13 -0.30
C GLU A 3 -15.40 9.96 -1.19
N THR A 4 -16.32 9.09 -1.64
CA THR A 4 -16.00 7.97 -2.54
C THR A 4 -15.41 8.44 -3.87
N CYS A 5 -15.92 9.56 -4.42
CA CYS A 5 -15.42 10.12 -5.67
C CYS A 5 -14.03 10.76 -5.51
N GLU A 6 -13.73 11.32 -4.32
CA GLU A 6 -12.39 11.84 -4.03
C GLU A 6 -11.36 10.71 -3.86
N PHE A 7 -11.76 9.61 -3.23
CA PHE A 7 -10.92 8.43 -3.10
C PHE A 7 -10.62 7.76 -4.45
N GLU A 8 -11.63 7.56 -5.30
CA GLU A 8 -11.45 6.99 -6.64
C GLU A 8 -10.48 7.83 -7.49
N LYS A 9 -10.66 9.16 -7.51
CA LYS A 9 -9.74 10.07 -8.20
C LYS A 9 -8.32 10.01 -7.66
N TRP A 10 -8.17 9.87 -6.34
CA TRP A 10 -6.87 9.71 -5.72
C TRP A 10 -6.18 8.41 -6.15
N LEU A 11 -6.92 7.30 -6.25
CA LEU A 11 -6.38 6.05 -6.80
C LEU A 11 -5.96 6.19 -8.27
N GLU A 12 -6.78 6.84 -9.11
CA GLU A 12 -6.45 7.10 -10.51
C GLU A 12 -5.15 7.93 -10.65
N GLN A 13 -4.98 8.94 -9.79
CA GLN A 13 -3.77 9.75 -9.77
C GLN A 13 -2.54 8.94 -9.38
N ILE A 14 -2.66 8.07 -8.38
CA ILE A 14 -1.58 7.14 -8.00
C ILE A 14 -1.24 6.24 -9.18
N GLU A 15 -2.24 5.62 -9.80
CA GLU A 15 -2.04 4.70 -10.92
C GLU A 15 -1.26 5.36 -12.07
N GLU A 16 -1.64 6.57 -12.45
CA GLU A 16 -0.93 7.32 -13.49
C GLU A 16 0.48 7.77 -13.05
N LYS A 17 0.67 8.17 -11.78
CA LYS A 17 1.99 8.57 -11.24
C LYS A 17 2.99 7.41 -11.25
N ILE A 18 2.51 6.19 -10.98
CA ILE A 18 3.38 5.02 -10.82
C ILE A 18 3.54 4.19 -12.09
N LYS A 19 2.68 4.36 -13.10
CA LYS A 19 2.54 3.49 -14.29
C LYS A 19 3.85 3.01 -14.90
N GLU A 20 4.77 3.92 -15.17
CA GLU A 20 6.03 3.67 -15.88
C GLU A 20 7.25 3.47 -14.94
N LEU A 21 7.03 3.43 -13.63
CA LEU A 21 8.11 3.31 -12.64
C LEU A 21 8.47 1.84 -12.35
N PRO A 22 9.72 1.57 -11.92
CA PRO A 22 10.09 0.25 -11.40
C PRO A 22 9.34 -0.04 -10.10
N VAL A 23 9.14 -1.33 -9.80
CA VAL A 23 8.30 -1.80 -8.67
C VAL A 23 8.69 -1.14 -7.34
N GLU A 24 9.98 -0.98 -7.05
CA GLU A 24 10.46 -0.37 -5.80
C GLU A 24 9.99 1.08 -5.65
N GLU A 25 10.15 1.89 -6.71
CA GLU A 25 9.68 3.28 -6.75
C GLU A 25 8.15 3.37 -6.71
N LYS A 26 7.44 2.45 -7.38
CA LYS A 26 5.96 2.35 -7.30
C LYS A 26 5.52 2.19 -5.85
N LEU A 27 6.14 1.26 -5.13
CA LEU A 27 5.81 0.93 -3.75
C LEU A 27 6.16 2.06 -2.78
N GLU A 28 7.27 2.76 -3.01
CA GLU A 28 7.66 3.93 -2.22
C GLU A 28 6.64 5.07 -2.36
N ILE A 29 6.27 5.41 -3.59
CA ILE A 29 5.25 6.43 -3.86
C ILE A 29 3.92 6.06 -3.23
N ILE A 30 3.48 4.81 -3.39
CA ILE A 30 2.23 4.34 -2.78
C ILE A 30 2.29 4.49 -1.25
N ALA A 31 3.42 4.14 -0.63
CA ALA A 31 3.58 4.28 0.82
C ALA A 31 3.50 5.75 1.26
N GLU A 32 4.16 6.65 0.53
CA GLU A 32 4.11 8.09 0.77
C GLU A 32 2.69 8.67 0.62
N GLU A 33 1.95 8.24 -0.40
CA GLU A 33 0.58 8.70 -0.65
C GLU A 33 -0.39 8.20 0.43
N ILE A 34 -0.26 6.94 0.86
CA ILE A 34 -1.04 6.38 1.98
C ILE A 34 -0.75 7.15 3.26
N TYR A 35 0.52 7.43 3.53
CA TYR A 35 0.91 8.23 4.69
C TYR A 35 0.36 9.66 4.61
N SER A 36 0.48 10.31 3.45
CA SER A 36 0.01 11.69 3.27
C SER A 36 -1.50 11.83 3.44
N ARG A 37 -2.26 10.82 3.01
CA ARG A 37 -3.73 10.83 3.08
C ARG A 37 -4.28 10.44 4.45
N TYR A 38 -3.68 9.43 5.10
CA TYR A 38 -4.24 8.82 6.32
C TYR A 38 -3.34 8.95 7.55
N ASP A 39 -2.12 9.47 7.41
CA ASP A 39 -1.04 9.38 8.40
C ASP A 39 -0.78 7.91 8.81
N ALA A 40 -1.09 6.98 7.91
CA ALA A 40 -0.95 5.54 8.08
C ALA A 40 0.39 5.07 7.53
N ARG A 41 1.14 4.34 8.34
CA ARG A 41 2.43 3.79 7.93
C ARG A 41 2.26 2.43 7.29
N VAL A 42 2.95 2.23 6.18
CA VAL A 42 2.93 0.99 5.43
C VAL A 42 4.33 0.58 4.99
N TRP A 43 4.58 -0.72 5.00
CA TRP A 43 5.82 -1.32 4.53
C TRP A 43 5.50 -2.47 3.60
N PHE A 44 6.11 -2.47 2.43
CA PHE A 44 6.01 -3.54 1.46
C PHE A 44 7.19 -4.50 1.61
N SER A 45 6.93 -5.78 1.35
CA SER A 45 7.92 -6.83 1.47
C SER A 45 7.81 -7.84 0.36
N GLU A 46 8.95 -8.37 -0.07
CA GLU A 46 9.04 -9.56 -0.90
C GLU A 46 8.96 -10.79 0.00
N ILE A 47 8.16 -11.78 -0.40
CA ILE A 47 7.94 -13.03 0.32
C ILE A 47 8.76 -14.13 -0.34
N SER A 48 9.68 -14.71 0.44
CA SER A 48 10.45 -15.89 0.06
C SER A 48 10.26 -16.97 1.11
N GLY A 49 9.39 -17.94 0.81
CA GLY A 49 8.98 -18.97 1.77
C GLY A 49 8.24 -18.36 2.96
N LYS A 50 8.86 -18.38 4.14
CA LYS A 50 8.32 -17.77 5.39
C LYS A 50 8.91 -16.40 5.70
N ARG A 51 9.89 -15.94 4.91
CA ARG A 51 10.60 -14.69 5.15
C ARG A 51 9.94 -13.57 4.37
N TRP A 52 9.72 -12.45 5.06
CA TRP A 52 9.30 -11.19 4.47
C TRP A 52 10.52 -10.27 4.47
N SER A 53 10.98 -9.88 3.29
CA SER A 53 12.12 -8.99 3.08
C SER A 53 11.61 -7.62 2.69
N TYR A 54 11.93 -6.60 3.46
CA TYR A 54 11.54 -5.21 3.17
C TYR A 54 11.97 -4.78 1.76
N ILE A 55 11.09 -4.07 1.07
CA ILE A 55 11.36 -3.44 -0.24
C ILE A 55 11.33 -1.92 -0.09
N ALA A 56 10.15 -1.39 0.26
CA ALA A 56 9.87 0.04 0.34
C ALA A 56 8.78 0.28 1.40
N GLY A 57 8.67 1.50 1.90
CA GLY A 57 7.70 1.83 2.93
C GLY A 57 7.94 3.20 3.53
N TRP A 58 6.94 3.68 4.26
CA TRP A 58 6.98 4.98 4.91
C TRP A 58 6.59 4.82 6.39
N GLY A 59 7.57 4.94 7.27
CA GLY A 59 7.40 4.76 8.70
C GLY A 59 8.71 4.53 9.47
N GLY A 60 8.65 4.63 10.80
CA GLY A 60 9.78 4.34 11.69
C GLY A 60 10.18 2.86 11.72
N TYR A 61 11.16 2.52 12.56
CA TYR A 61 11.78 1.18 12.59
C TYR A 61 10.88 0.03 13.08
N ASP A 62 9.76 0.31 13.75
CA ASP A 62 8.88 -0.72 14.32
C ASP A 62 7.40 -0.38 14.11
N PRO A 63 6.66 -1.10 13.25
CA PRO A 63 5.21 -1.09 13.29
C PRO A 63 4.74 -1.81 14.55
N THR A 64 3.89 -1.18 15.36
CA THR A 64 3.20 -1.87 16.45
C THR A 64 1.82 -1.24 16.65
N PRO A 65 0.70 -1.98 16.49
CA PRO A 65 0.60 -3.39 16.06
C PRO A 65 0.84 -3.57 14.54
N VAL A 66 1.46 -4.69 14.17
CA VAL A 66 1.78 -5.08 12.78
C VAL A 66 0.61 -5.88 12.20
N HIS A 67 -0.11 -5.37 11.22
CA HIS A 67 -1.03 -6.19 10.43
C HIS A 67 -0.42 -6.53 9.08
N GLN A 68 -0.09 -7.81 8.92
CA GLN A 68 0.45 -8.33 7.67
C GLN A 68 -0.67 -8.74 6.73
N VAL A 69 -0.64 -8.21 5.52
CA VAL A 69 -1.58 -8.47 4.45
C VAL A 69 -0.84 -9.07 3.27
N LEU A 70 -1.29 -10.25 2.82
CA LEU A 70 -0.79 -10.86 1.60
C LEU A 70 -1.35 -10.12 0.38
N LEU A 71 -0.48 -9.59 -0.46
CA LEU A 71 -0.87 -8.97 -1.73
C LEU A 71 -0.81 -9.98 -2.88
N SER A 72 0.20 -10.86 -2.87
CA SER A 72 0.35 -11.96 -3.82
C SER A 72 1.20 -13.08 -3.22
N SER A 73 1.53 -14.12 -3.98
CA SER A 73 2.48 -15.16 -3.54
C SER A 73 3.91 -14.63 -3.32
N ARG A 74 4.28 -13.52 -3.97
CA ARG A 74 5.62 -12.92 -3.93
C ARG A 74 5.68 -11.65 -3.09
N TYR A 75 4.55 -11.00 -2.80
CA TYR A 75 4.54 -9.69 -2.16
C TYR A 75 3.54 -9.60 -1.03
N GLY A 76 3.92 -8.88 0.01
CA GLY A 76 3.10 -8.58 1.17
C GLY A 76 3.25 -7.14 1.60
N MET A 77 2.32 -6.71 2.44
CA MET A 77 2.30 -5.39 3.04
C MET A 77 2.12 -5.54 4.55
N THR A 78 2.77 -4.69 5.31
CA THR A 78 2.50 -4.42 6.72
C THR A 78 1.84 -3.06 6.81
N ILE A 79 0.73 -2.96 7.55
CA ILE A 79 0.02 -1.71 7.78
C ILE A 79 -0.26 -1.52 9.28
N GLU A 80 -0.18 -0.28 9.72
CA GLU A 80 -0.69 0.18 11.02
C GLU A 80 -2.21 0.45 10.87
N GLU A 81 -3.07 -0.50 11.26
CA GLU A 81 -4.50 -0.59 10.85
C GLU A 81 -5.40 0.59 11.29
N GLU A 82 -5.02 1.38 12.27
CA GLU A 82 -5.99 2.24 12.98
C GLU A 82 -6.45 3.49 12.23
N ARG A 83 -5.95 3.75 11.02
CA ARG A 83 -6.09 5.07 10.37
C ARG A 83 -6.82 5.10 9.03
N ILE A 84 -7.05 3.95 8.38
CA ILE A 84 -7.72 3.89 7.08
C ILE A 84 -9.17 3.42 7.26
N PRO A 85 -10.18 4.19 6.79
CA PRO A 85 -11.57 3.73 6.80
C PRO A 85 -11.74 2.39 6.09
N GLU A 86 -12.57 1.50 6.64
CA GLU A 86 -12.69 0.12 6.15
C GLU A 86 -13.00 0.01 4.65
N ALA A 87 -13.96 0.80 4.14
CA ALA A 87 -14.32 0.79 2.73
C ALA A 87 -13.15 1.22 1.81
N GLU A 88 -12.38 2.24 2.22
CA GLU A 88 -11.20 2.70 1.48
C GLU A 88 -10.05 1.70 1.59
N ARG A 89 -9.89 1.05 2.76
CA ARG A 89 -8.91 -0.02 2.97
C ARG A 89 -9.15 -1.20 2.03
N GLU A 90 -10.40 -1.66 1.92
CA GLU A 90 -10.76 -2.78 1.03
C GLU A 90 -10.50 -2.44 -0.45
N ALA A 91 -10.85 -1.22 -0.86
CA ALA A 91 -10.62 -0.76 -2.22
C ALA A 91 -9.12 -0.56 -2.52
N LEU A 92 -8.36 -0.01 -1.57
CA LEU A 92 -6.90 0.12 -1.67
C LEU A 92 -6.24 -1.26 -1.78
N LEU A 93 -6.61 -2.22 -0.92
CA LEU A 93 -6.09 -3.59 -1.01
C LEU A 93 -6.44 -4.24 -2.35
N SER A 94 -7.64 -3.98 -2.88
CA SER A 94 -8.05 -4.47 -4.19
C SER A 94 -7.23 -3.85 -5.32
N PHE A 95 -6.93 -2.54 -5.24
CA PHE A 95 -6.04 -1.85 -6.16
C PHE A 95 -4.63 -2.45 -6.13
N LEU A 96 -4.03 -2.59 -4.95
CA LEU A 96 -2.67 -3.12 -4.78
C LEU A 96 -2.53 -4.55 -5.31
N LYS A 97 -3.55 -5.39 -5.09
CA LYS A 97 -3.57 -6.79 -5.58
C LYS A 97 -3.68 -6.89 -7.09
N ARG A 98 -4.26 -5.90 -7.77
CA ARG A 98 -4.50 -5.92 -9.22
C ARG A 98 -3.43 -5.18 -10.02
N GLY A 99 -2.99 -4.01 -9.56
CA GLY A 99 -2.18 -3.08 -10.36
C GLY A 99 -0.66 -3.23 -10.24
N LEU A 100 -0.15 -3.87 -9.18
CA LEU A 100 1.29 -3.86 -8.89
C LEU A 100 2.09 -5.04 -9.47
N PHE A 101 1.43 -6.16 -9.80
CA PHE A 101 2.13 -7.45 -10.01
C PHE A 101 1.73 -8.20 -11.30
N THR A 102 1.01 -7.55 -12.21
CA THR A 102 0.78 -8.02 -13.59
C THR A 102 1.88 -7.58 -14.53
#